data_AF-S5LVW7-F1
#
_entry.id   AF-S5LVW7-F1
#
_cell.length_a   1.000
_cell.length_b   1.000
_cell.length_c   1.000
_cell.angle_alpha   90.00
_cell.angle_beta   90.00
_cell.angle_gamma   90.00
#
_symmetry.space_group_name_H-M   'P 1'
#
loop_
_entity.id
_entity.type
_entity.pdbx_description
1 polymer ?
#
loop_
_entity_poly.entity_id
_entity_poly.type
_entity_poly.pdbx_seq_one_letter_code
_entity_poly.pdbx_strand_id
1 'polypeptide(L)'
;MEKISKWLLEGNNLAYAMSAFIAFFIFLYFIYNAGSYLILKERYHGIRFTTKNIAYITMFTAINVSVTVVISLTIPITVFPPIRIAFEGVMVKITGFIFGPIIGVLVALITEVLVMIFVPSFIHPAFIIVIICYGFIAGIGSSFLRLGKGYNWVTMSLINVFLIIFAVFMTFIIDSYQDSVNIIGDWKISSEAYKWFFLGSILICIFAIWFFYLVLLLKGHRKTLHVLLPIILFATAAEYLVTASISAWGDAGFLGIEGGYVAMFIGRLAQAPFKIIYNSAVLYFTYRVVAPLIKRDR
;
A
#
# COMPACT_ATOMS: atom_id res chain seq x y z
N MET A 1 -18.74 -2.48 -22.78
CA MET A 1 -17.90 -2.92 -21.63
C MET A 1 -16.63 -3.62 -22.11
N GLU A 2 -16.73 -4.55 -23.07
CA GLU A 2 -15.58 -5.24 -23.70
C GLU A 2 -14.43 -4.32 -24.12
N LYS A 3 -14.73 -3.18 -24.77
CA LYS A 3 -13.72 -2.17 -25.17
C LYS A 3 -12.95 -1.56 -23.99
N ILE A 4 -13.59 -1.38 -22.83
CA ILE A 4 -12.96 -0.78 -21.64
C ILE A 4 -12.06 -1.80 -20.95
N SER A 5 -12.53 -3.04 -20.81
CA SER A 5 -11.72 -4.11 -20.23
C SER A 5 -10.49 -4.44 -21.09
N LYS A 6 -10.66 -4.46 -22.42
CA LYS A 6 -9.56 -4.64 -23.36
C LYS A 6 -8.53 -3.51 -23.24
N TRP A 7 -9.01 -2.26 -23.20
CA TRP A 7 -8.14 -1.11 -22.98
C TRP A 7 -7.37 -1.17 -21.66
N LEU A 8 -8.01 -1.59 -20.56
CA LEU A 8 -7.36 -1.67 -19.24
C LEU A 8 -6.20 -2.67 -19.22
N LEU A 9 -6.32 -3.81 -19.92
CA LEU A 9 -5.32 -4.86 -19.92
C LEU A 9 -4.26 -4.71 -21.03
N GLU A 10 -4.49 -3.83 -21.99
CA GLU A 10 -3.49 -3.48 -23.00
C GLU A 10 -2.39 -2.58 -22.40
N GLY A 11 -1.13 -3.04 -22.50
CA GLY A 11 0.04 -2.29 -22.07
C GLY A 11 0.04 -1.95 -20.58
N ASN A 12 0.20 -0.66 -20.26
CA ASN A 12 0.31 -0.14 -18.89
C ASN A 12 -0.97 0.58 -18.41
N ASN A 13 -2.08 0.42 -19.12
CA ASN A 13 -3.29 1.21 -18.90
C ASN A 13 -3.95 0.94 -17.54
N LEU A 14 -3.88 -0.30 -17.04
CA LEU A 14 -4.34 -0.64 -15.69
C LEU A 14 -3.57 0.16 -14.63
N ALA A 15 -2.25 0.28 -14.78
CA ALA A 15 -1.43 1.05 -13.85
C ALA A 15 -1.78 2.55 -13.88
N TYR A 16 -2.04 3.11 -15.05
CA TYR A 16 -2.51 4.50 -15.19
C TYR A 16 -3.90 4.71 -14.59
N ALA A 17 -4.84 3.81 -14.87
CA ALA A 17 -6.20 3.86 -14.32
C ALA A 17 -6.17 3.77 -12.79
N MET A 18 -5.39 2.86 -12.22
CA MET A 18 -5.22 2.73 -10.77
C MET A 18 -4.53 3.94 -10.14
N SER A 19 -3.51 4.51 -10.80
CA SER A 19 -2.84 5.73 -10.35
C SER A 19 -3.81 6.92 -10.34
N ALA A 20 -4.59 7.08 -11.40
CA ALA A 20 -5.60 8.14 -11.51
C ALA A 20 -6.71 7.97 -10.46
N PHE A 21 -7.17 6.74 -10.24
CA PHE A 21 -8.15 6.40 -9.22
C PHE A 21 -7.68 6.81 -7.83
N ILE A 22 -6.46 6.40 -7.43
CA ILE A 22 -5.93 6.77 -6.11
C ILE A 22 -5.68 8.29 -6.01
N ALA A 23 -5.15 8.91 -7.07
CA ALA A 23 -4.95 10.36 -7.11
C ALA A 23 -6.28 11.12 -6.92
N PHE A 24 -7.36 10.63 -7.52
CA PHE A 24 -8.70 11.18 -7.32
C PHE A 24 -9.15 11.08 -5.85
N PHE A 25 -8.93 9.95 -5.18
CA PHE A 25 -9.23 9.83 -3.74
C PHE A 25 -8.36 10.72 -2.85
N ILE A 26 -7.08 10.86 -3.18
CA ILE A 26 -6.19 11.81 -2.50
C ILE A 26 -6.76 13.23 -2.64
N PHE A 27 -7.09 13.63 -3.86
CA PHE A 27 -7.65 14.96 -4.15
C PHE A 27 -8.98 15.19 -3.43
N LEU A 28 -9.91 14.25 -3.50
CA LEU A 28 -11.17 14.30 -2.75
C LEU A 28 -10.95 14.42 -1.24
N TYR A 29 -9.95 13.71 -0.70
CA TYR A 29 -9.61 13.80 0.71
C TYR A 29 -9.09 15.20 1.08
N PHE A 30 -8.28 15.81 0.22
CA PHE A 30 -7.83 17.20 0.40
C PHE A 30 -9.02 18.18 0.37
N ILE A 31 -9.94 18.03 -0.59
CA ILE A 31 -11.16 18.85 -0.66
C ILE A 31 -12.01 18.66 0.59
N TYR A 32 -12.26 17.43 1.01
CA TYR A 32 -13.03 17.11 2.21
C TYR A 32 -12.40 17.78 3.44
N ASN A 33 -11.08 17.70 3.58
CA ASN A 33 -10.39 18.28 4.73
C ASN A 33 -10.40 19.82 4.68
N ALA A 34 -10.22 20.44 3.51
CA ALA A 34 -10.31 21.89 3.32
C ALA A 34 -11.74 22.41 3.59
N GLY A 35 -12.75 21.72 3.07
CA GLY A 35 -14.16 22.04 3.32
C GLY A 35 -14.55 21.87 4.78
N SER A 36 -14.08 20.79 5.43
CA SER A 36 -14.29 20.57 6.87
C SER A 36 -13.67 21.68 7.71
N TYR A 37 -12.48 22.16 7.34
CA TYR A 37 -11.83 23.30 8.01
C TYR A 37 -12.62 24.60 7.85
N LEU A 38 -13.17 24.87 6.66
CA LEU A 38 -13.93 26.09 6.39
C LEU A 38 -15.30 26.10 7.08
N ILE A 39 -16.03 24.98 7.04
CA ILE A 39 -17.42 24.88 7.51
C ILE A 39 -17.51 24.56 9.01
N LEU A 40 -16.66 23.65 9.50
CA LEU A 40 -16.77 23.08 10.84
C LEU A 40 -15.60 23.53 11.73
N LYS A 41 -15.23 24.83 11.69
CA LYS A 41 -14.10 25.39 12.44
C LYS A 41 -14.04 24.94 13.91
N GLU A 42 -15.18 24.86 14.59
CA GLU A 42 -15.26 24.46 16.01
C GLU A 42 -15.16 22.96 16.27
N ARG A 43 -15.49 22.10 15.29
CA ARG A 43 -15.42 20.62 15.40
C ARG A 43 -14.32 20.00 14.56
N TYR A 44 -13.47 20.81 13.93
CA TYR A 44 -12.39 20.34 13.08
C TYR A 44 -11.33 19.60 13.91
N HIS A 45 -11.33 18.28 13.79
CA HIS A 45 -10.33 17.37 14.35
C HIS A 45 -9.24 17.02 13.32
N GLY A 46 -9.02 17.88 12.33
CA GLY A 46 -7.99 17.66 11.32
C GLY A 46 -6.59 18.00 11.83
N ILE A 47 -5.64 18.12 10.90
CA ILE A 47 -4.21 18.22 11.22
C ILE A 47 -3.92 19.53 11.94
N ARG A 48 -3.50 19.43 13.20
CA ARG A 48 -2.94 20.55 13.96
C ARG A 48 -1.43 20.55 13.78
N PHE A 49 -0.92 21.47 12.99
CA PHE A 49 0.51 21.77 12.87
C PHE A 49 0.98 22.50 14.13
N THR A 50 1.10 21.77 15.24
CA THR A 50 1.79 22.28 16.43
C THR A 50 3.30 22.12 16.24
N THR A 51 4.10 22.97 16.88
CA THR A 51 5.58 22.88 16.84
C THR A 51 6.07 21.48 17.18
N LYS A 52 5.43 20.83 18.16
CA LYS A 52 5.72 19.46 18.57
C LYS A 52 5.43 18.43 17.47
N ASN A 53 4.27 18.54 16.80
CA ASN A 53 3.91 17.64 15.70
C ASN A 53 4.86 17.84 14.51
N ILE A 54 5.19 19.08 14.17
CA ILE A 54 6.17 19.38 13.11
C ILE A 54 7.52 18.76 13.46
N ALA A 55 8.00 18.94 14.70
CA ALA A 55 9.25 18.34 15.15
C ALA A 55 9.25 16.81 15.03
N TYR A 56 8.16 16.14 15.43
CA TYR A 56 8.05 14.69 15.25
C TYR A 56 8.02 14.28 13.78
N ILE A 57 7.27 14.98 12.92
CA ILE A 57 7.21 14.68 11.48
C ILE A 57 8.59 14.81 10.84
N THR A 58 9.31 15.88 11.14
CA THR A 58 10.69 16.09 10.67
C THR A 58 11.62 15.01 11.18
N MET A 59 11.53 14.64 12.47
CA MET A 59 12.32 13.56 13.06
C MET A 59 12.07 12.23 12.34
N PHE A 60 10.80 11.85 12.10
CA PHE A 60 10.48 10.62 11.37
C PHE A 60 10.96 10.66 9.93
N THR A 61 10.82 11.79 9.25
CA THR A 61 11.32 11.95 7.88
C THR A 61 12.83 11.76 7.83
N ALA A 62 13.58 12.38 8.75
CA ALA A 62 15.03 12.23 8.86
C ALA A 62 15.45 10.78 9.15
N ILE A 63 14.74 10.09 10.06
CA ILE A 63 14.99 8.67 10.36
C ILE A 63 14.69 7.82 9.12
N ASN A 64 13.57 8.03 8.43
CA ASN A 64 13.20 7.29 7.23
C ASN A 64 14.27 7.43 6.15
N VAL A 65 14.70 8.66 5.85
CA VAL A 65 15.76 8.93 4.86
C VAL A 65 17.08 8.29 5.29
N SER A 66 17.52 8.51 6.52
CA SER A 66 18.80 7.98 7.02
C SER A 66 18.85 6.45 6.99
N VAL A 67 17.81 5.78 7.49
CA VAL A 67 17.75 4.31 7.49
C VAL A 67 17.72 3.76 6.07
N THR A 68 16.91 4.32 5.17
CA THR A 68 16.87 3.88 3.78
C THR A 68 18.22 4.06 3.10
N VAL A 69 18.88 5.21 3.25
CA VAL A 69 20.19 5.47 2.66
C VAL A 69 21.25 4.50 3.20
N VAL A 70 21.31 4.30 4.52
CA VAL A 70 22.28 3.38 5.13
C VAL A 70 22.07 1.93 4.67
N ILE A 71 20.82 1.47 4.61
CA ILE A 71 20.50 0.12 4.11
C ILE A 71 20.90 0.00 2.63
N SER A 72 20.55 0.99 1.81
CA SER A 72 20.91 1.06 0.39
C SER A 72 22.40 0.99 0.12
N LEU A 73 23.21 1.63 0.98
CA LEU A 73 24.67 1.61 0.85
C LEU A 73 25.30 0.33 1.41
N THR A 74 24.69 -0.28 2.44
CA THR A 74 25.24 -1.47 3.11
C THR A 74 24.89 -2.77 2.39
N ILE A 75 23.68 -2.86 1.83
CA ILE A 75 23.18 -4.04 1.14
C ILE A 75 23.02 -3.71 -0.34
N PRO A 76 23.98 -4.04 -1.23
CA PRO A 76 23.98 -3.59 -2.62
C PRO A 76 22.72 -3.94 -3.41
N ILE A 77 22.03 -5.03 -3.07
CA ILE A 77 20.77 -5.43 -3.71
C ILE A 77 19.64 -4.41 -3.49
N THR A 78 19.75 -3.59 -2.46
CA THR A 78 18.72 -2.58 -2.13
C THR A 78 18.91 -1.27 -2.90
N VAL A 79 19.89 -1.20 -3.81
CA VAL A 79 19.98 -0.16 -4.84
C VAL A 79 18.97 -0.40 -5.96
N PHE A 80 18.50 -1.65 -6.14
CA PHE A 80 17.42 -1.93 -7.09
C PHE A 80 16.12 -1.27 -6.64
N PRO A 81 15.47 -0.43 -7.48
CA PRO A 81 14.28 0.31 -7.10
C PRO A 81 13.16 -0.54 -6.46
N PRO A 82 12.81 -1.73 -6.99
CA PRO A 82 11.75 -2.56 -6.41
C PRO A 82 11.99 -2.95 -4.95
N ILE A 83 13.26 -3.13 -4.58
CA ILE A 83 13.68 -3.54 -3.24
C ILE A 83 13.82 -2.31 -2.35
N ARG A 84 14.44 -1.23 -2.84
CA ARG A 84 14.56 0.04 -2.10
C ARG A 84 13.19 0.55 -1.64
N ILE A 85 12.24 0.59 -2.57
CA ILE A 85 10.89 1.09 -2.33
C ILE A 85 10.12 0.23 -1.35
N ALA A 86 10.45 -1.07 -1.27
CA ALA A 86 9.87 -1.93 -0.25
C ALA A 86 10.32 -1.51 1.16
N PHE A 87 11.61 -1.24 1.36
CA PHE A 87 12.14 -0.77 2.64
C PHE A 87 11.66 0.64 2.98
N GLU A 88 11.78 1.57 2.05
CA GLU A 88 11.30 2.94 2.21
C GLU A 88 9.79 2.97 2.47
N GLY A 89 9.04 2.15 1.75
CA GLY A 89 7.59 2.04 1.86
C GLY A 89 7.13 1.60 3.24
N VAL A 90 7.85 0.72 3.94
CA VAL A 90 7.52 0.35 5.33
C VAL A 90 7.60 1.57 6.24
N MET A 91 8.67 2.33 6.12
CA MET A 91 8.93 3.51 6.96
C MET A 91 7.88 4.61 6.70
N VAL A 92 7.57 4.88 5.44
CA VAL A 92 6.52 5.82 5.02
C VAL A 92 5.14 5.38 5.49
N LYS A 93 4.81 4.08 5.40
CA LYS A 93 3.53 3.52 5.91
C LYS A 93 3.38 3.78 7.41
N ILE A 94 4.45 3.63 8.20
CA ILE A 94 4.40 3.90 9.65
C ILE A 94 4.12 5.37 9.92
N THR A 95 4.84 6.28 9.25
CA THR A 95 4.65 7.72 9.43
C THR A 95 3.23 8.14 9.02
N GLY A 96 2.74 7.66 7.88
CA GLY A 96 1.35 7.86 7.46
C GLY A 96 0.35 7.33 8.48
N PHE A 97 0.54 6.10 8.97
CA PHE A 97 -0.33 5.49 9.97
C PHE A 97 -0.35 6.25 11.30
N ILE A 98 0.75 6.88 11.70
CA ILE A 98 0.79 7.66 12.93
C ILE A 98 0.17 9.04 12.72
N PHE A 99 0.63 9.80 11.73
CA PHE A 99 0.29 11.22 11.60
C PHE A 99 -0.94 11.50 10.72
N GLY A 100 -1.39 10.52 9.95
CA GLY A 100 -2.56 10.61 9.06
C GLY A 100 -2.18 10.75 7.58
N PRO A 101 -3.19 10.73 6.69
CA PRO A 101 -2.99 10.56 5.25
C PRO A 101 -2.27 11.71 4.56
N ILE A 102 -2.61 12.97 4.88
CA ILE A 102 -1.95 14.13 4.25
C ILE A 102 -0.46 14.20 4.67
N ILE A 103 -0.16 13.97 5.95
CA ILE A 103 1.24 13.92 6.41
C ILE A 103 1.96 12.73 5.78
N GLY A 104 1.28 11.58 5.65
CA GLY A 104 1.82 10.43 4.92
C GLY A 104 2.23 10.77 3.50
N VAL A 105 1.39 11.48 2.75
CA VAL A 105 1.71 11.95 1.38
C VAL A 105 2.90 12.92 1.35
N LEU A 106 2.96 13.87 2.28
CA LEU A 106 4.06 14.84 2.35
C LEU A 106 5.39 14.16 2.69
N VAL A 107 5.40 13.31 3.72
CA VAL A 107 6.59 12.57 4.13
C VAL A 107 7.05 11.63 3.03
N ALA A 108 6.12 10.94 2.35
CA ALA A 108 6.40 10.09 1.20
C ALA A 108 7.16 10.86 0.11
N LEU A 109 6.63 12.00 -0.30
CA LEU A 109 7.23 12.81 -1.37
C LEU A 109 8.59 13.37 -0.99
N ILE A 110 8.74 13.87 0.25
CA ILE A 110 10.01 14.41 0.74
C ILE A 110 11.05 13.29 0.89
N THR A 111 10.65 12.12 1.41
CA THR A 111 11.56 10.98 1.61
C THR A 111 12.11 10.50 0.27
N GLU A 112 11.25 10.29 -0.73
CA GLU A 112 11.69 9.80 -2.05
C GLU A 112 12.64 10.80 -2.73
N VAL A 113 12.33 12.11 -2.69
CA VAL A 113 13.22 13.14 -3.25
C VAL A 113 14.58 13.14 -2.56
N LEU A 114 14.62 13.08 -1.22
CA LEU A 114 15.87 13.07 -0.47
C LEU A 114 16.67 11.77 -0.70
N VAL A 115 16.01 10.61 -0.68
CA VAL A 115 16.65 9.32 -0.93
C VAL A 115 17.23 9.27 -2.34
N MET A 116 16.54 9.78 -3.36
CA MET A 116 17.06 9.84 -4.73
C MET A 116 18.32 10.71 -4.86
N ILE A 117 18.48 11.75 -4.03
CA ILE A 117 19.69 12.59 -4.02
C ILE A 117 20.89 11.81 -3.48
N PHE A 118 20.69 11.01 -2.43
CA PHE A 118 21.78 10.26 -1.78
C PHE A 118 22.08 8.91 -2.42
N VAL A 119 21.06 8.25 -2.96
CA VAL A 119 21.14 6.92 -3.58
C VAL A 119 20.57 7.03 -5.00
N PRO A 120 21.41 7.46 -5.97
CA PRO A 120 20.95 7.58 -7.35
C PRO A 120 20.54 6.20 -7.87
N SER A 121 19.30 6.10 -8.35
CA SER A 121 18.74 4.89 -8.95
C SER A 121 18.02 5.21 -10.25
N PHE A 122 17.51 4.19 -10.92
CA PHE A 122 16.54 4.37 -12.00
C PHE A 122 15.33 5.18 -11.51
N ILE A 123 15.07 6.33 -12.14
CA ILE A 123 13.96 7.21 -11.83
C ILE A 123 12.80 6.82 -12.72
N HIS A 124 11.70 6.40 -12.11
CA HIS A 124 10.47 6.08 -12.83
C HIS A 124 9.26 6.67 -12.10
N PRO A 125 8.34 7.38 -12.78
CA PRO A 125 7.19 8.01 -12.13
C PRO A 125 6.33 7.05 -11.29
N ALA A 126 6.22 5.78 -11.72
CA ALA A 126 5.48 4.75 -10.98
C ALA A 126 5.95 4.65 -9.52
N PHE A 127 7.24 4.74 -9.26
CA PHE A 127 7.82 4.53 -7.93
C PHE A 127 7.50 5.69 -6.97
N ILE A 128 7.53 6.92 -7.48
CA ILE A 128 7.10 8.11 -6.74
C ILE A 128 5.61 8.00 -6.39
N ILE A 129 4.78 7.61 -7.37
CA ILE A 129 3.34 7.41 -7.17
C ILE A 129 3.09 6.32 -6.12
N VAL A 130 3.82 5.20 -6.18
CA VAL A 130 3.71 4.08 -5.23
C VAL A 130 3.97 4.54 -3.80
N ILE A 131 5.05 5.29 -3.56
CA ILE A 131 5.42 5.77 -2.22
C ILE A 131 4.39 6.78 -1.69
N ILE A 132 3.90 7.69 -2.54
CA ILE A 132 2.80 8.61 -2.18
C ILE A 132 1.55 7.83 -1.77
N CYS A 133 1.17 6.82 -2.56
CA CYS A 133 0.01 5.98 -2.29
C CYS A 133 0.17 5.19 -0.99
N TYR A 134 1.37 4.68 -0.68
CA TYR A 134 1.67 4.02 0.59
C TYR A 134 1.43 4.93 1.79
N GLY A 135 1.93 6.16 1.75
CA GLY A 135 1.72 7.14 2.81
C GLY A 135 0.25 7.48 3.00
N PHE A 136 -0.48 7.68 1.90
CA PHE A 136 -1.91 7.97 1.92
C PHE A 136 -2.74 6.82 2.50
N ILE A 137 -2.60 5.61 1.94
CA ILE A 137 -3.37 4.42 2.32
C ILE A 137 -3.14 4.07 3.79
N ALA A 138 -1.89 4.09 4.26
CA ALA A 138 -1.58 3.84 5.66
C ALA A 138 -2.19 4.91 6.57
N GLY A 139 -2.21 6.18 6.14
CA GLY A 139 -2.87 7.24 6.88
C GLY A 139 -4.39 7.10 6.96
N ILE A 140 -5.06 6.63 5.92
CA ILE A 140 -6.48 6.23 6.01
C ILE A 140 -6.63 5.09 7.03
N GLY A 141 -5.73 4.10 7.00
CA GLY A 141 -5.62 3.01 7.98
C GLY A 141 -5.67 3.48 9.45
N SER A 142 -5.06 4.63 9.75
CA SER A 142 -5.06 5.22 11.09
C SER A 142 -6.45 5.57 11.62
N SER A 143 -7.39 5.88 10.72
CA SER A 143 -8.77 6.22 11.07
C SER A 143 -9.53 4.99 11.61
N PHE A 144 -9.18 3.81 11.13
CA PHE A 144 -9.78 2.54 11.57
C PHE A 144 -9.32 2.09 12.96
N LEU A 145 -8.21 2.62 13.49
CA LEU A 145 -7.84 2.42 14.90
C LEU A 145 -8.92 2.95 15.85
N ARG A 146 -9.61 4.04 15.48
CA ARG A 146 -10.68 4.62 16.29
C ARG A 146 -11.95 3.76 16.22
N LEU A 147 -12.29 3.29 15.01
CA LEU A 147 -13.45 2.43 14.76
C LEU A 147 -13.33 1.05 15.41
N GLY A 148 -12.12 0.51 15.49
CA GLY A 148 -11.88 -0.80 16.09
C GLY A 148 -12.11 -0.87 17.61
N LYS A 149 -12.23 0.26 18.32
CA LYS A 149 -12.34 0.27 19.81
C LYS A 149 -13.62 -0.42 20.27
N GLY A 150 -13.54 -1.73 20.49
CA GLY A 150 -14.64 -2.59 20.92
C GLY A 150 -15.13 -3.57 19.85
N TYR A 151 -14.92 -3.28 18.56
CA TYR A 151 -15.51 -4.02 17.44
C TYR A 151 -14.49 -4.49 16.40
N ASN A 152 -13.55 -5.35 16.80
CA ASN A 152 -12.55 -5.95 15.89
C ASN A 152 -13.18 -6.64 14.66
N TRP A 153 -14.42 -7.14 14.79
CA TRP A 153 -15.17 -7.77 13.71
C TRP A 153 -15.48 -6.82 12.54
N VAL A 154 -15.63 -5.51 12.80
CA VAL A 154 -15.90 -4.50 11.75
C VAL A 154 -14.69 -4.38 10.84
N THR A 155 -13.50 -4.22 11.41
CA THR A 155 -12.25 -4.15 10.63
C THR A 155 -12.02 -5.44 9.86
N MET A 156 -12.31 -6.60 10.47
CA MET A 156 -12.21 -7.89 9.78
C MET A 156 -13.21 -7.99 8.61
N SER A 157 -14.45 -7.55 8.79
CA SER A 157 -15.45 -7.50 7.72
C SER A 157 -14.99 -6.62 6.57
N LEU A 158 -14.45 -5.43 6.86
CA LEU A 158 -13.91 -4.52 5.85
C LEU A 158 -12.77 -5.15 5.04
N ILE A 159 -11.87 -5.90 5.67
CA ILE A 159 -10.80 -6.62 4.96
C ILE A 159 -11.39 -7.65 3.98
N ASN A 160 -12.37 -8.45 4.43
CA ASN A 160 -13.01 -9.46 3.58
C ASN A 160 -13.78 -8.82 2.43
N VAL A 161 -14.58 -7.79 2.71
CA VAL A 161 -15.34 -7.05 1.69
C VAL A 161 -14.39 -6.45 0.65
N PHE A 162 -13.30 -5.83 1.10
CA PHE A 162 -12.27 -5.31 0.19
C PHE A 162 -11.69 -6.41 -0.73
N LEU A 163 -11.28 -7.54 -0.16
CA LEU A 163 -10.69 -8.65 -0.91
C LEU A 163 -11.69 -9.27 -1.89
N ILE A 164 -12.96 -9.42 -1.50
CA ILE A 164 -14.01 -9.97 -2.36
C ILE A 164 -14.33 -9.01 -3.51
N ILE A 165 -14.49 -7.71 -3.22
CA ILE A 165 -14.73 -6.70 -4.26
C ILE A 165 -13.56 -6.66 -5.25
N PHE A 166 -12.33 -6.67 -4.73
CA PHE A 166 -11.14 -6.70 -5.56
C PHE A 166 -11.05 -7.98 -6.39
N ALA A 167 -11.38 -9.14 -5.81
CA ALA A 167 -11.43 -10.41 -6.51
C ALA A 167 -12.42 -10.37 -7.67
N VAL A 168 -13.67 -9.95 -7.40
CA VAL A 168 -14.73 -9.85 -8.41
C VAL A 168 -14.34 -8.90 -9.54
N PHE A 169 -13.84 -7.71 -9.18
CA PHE A 169 -13.38 -6.70 -10.14
C PHE A 169 -12.29 -7.25 -11.07
N MET A 170 -11.27 -7.90 -10.49
CA MET A 170 -10.18 -8.47 -11.27
C MET A 170 -10.63 -9.67 -12.10
N THR A 171 -11.47 -10.58 -11.59
CA THR A 171 -12.00 -11.68 -12.39
C THR A 171 -12.82 -11.19 -13.57
N PHE A 172 -13.60 -10.11 -13.38
CA PHE A 172 -14.37 -9.49 -14.46
C PHE A 172 -13.45 -8.90 -15.55
N ILE A 173 -12.36 -8.27 -15.14
CA ILE A 173 -11.33 -7.75 -16.05
C ILE A 173 -10.68 -8.91 -16.83
N ILE A 174 -10.32 -10.00 -16.16
CA ILE A 174 -9.66 -11.17 -16.75
C ILE A 174 -10.57 -11.90 -17.74
N ASP A 175 -11.82 -12.16 -17.36
CA ASP A 175 -12.79 -12.85 -18.23
C ASP A 175 -13.10 -12.05 -19.51
N SER A 176 -12.97 -10.73 -19.44
CA SER A 176 -13.14 -9.85 -20.60
C SER A 176 -11.94 -9.84 -21.55
N TYR A 177 -10.84 -10.53 -21.23
CA TYR A 177 -9.60 -10.58 -22.01
C TYR A 177 -9.40 -11.97 -22.63
N GLN A 178 -9.74 -12.08 -23.91
CA GLN A 178 -9.71 -13.35 -24.65
C GLN A 178 -8.32 -13.72 -25.18
N ASP A 179 -7.36 -12.80 -25.15
CA ASP A 179 -6.03 -13.03 -25.70
C ASP A 179 -5.11 -13.72 -24.67
N SER A 180 -4.26 -14.64 -25.14
CA SER A 180 -3.25 -15.28 -24.30
C SER A 180 -2.25 -14.23 -23.81
N VAL A 181 -1.99 -14.21 -22.51
CA VAL A 181 -1.04 -13.28 -21.91
C VAL A 181 0.38 -13.85 -22.05
N ASN A 182 1.28 -13.06 -22.65
CA ASN A 182 2.71 -13.36 -22.66
C ASN A 182 3.30 -13.05 -21.28
N ILE A 183 3.95 -14.03 -20.66
CA ILE A 183 4.58 -13.85 -19.35
C ILE A 183 6.04 -13.45 -19.54
N ILE A 184 6.86 -14.29 -20.16
CA ILE A 184 8.26 -13.98 -20.46
C ILE A 184 8.61 -14.74 -21.75
N GLY A 185 9.00 -14.03 -22.81
CA GLY A 185 9.25 -14.64 -24.12
C GLY A 185 7.99 -15.27 -24.73
N ASP A 186 8.13 -16.46 -25.31
CA ASP A 186 7.03 -17.20 -25.98
C ASP A 186 6.11 -17.97 -25.02
N TRP A 187 6.33 -17.88 -23.70
CA TRP A 187 5.50 -18.58 -22.72
C TRP A 187 4.16 -17.86 -22.54
N LYS A 188 3.13 -18.45 -23.14
CA LYS A 188 1.74 -18.00 -23.09
C LYS A 188 0.98 -18.74 -22.00
N ILE A 189 0.35 -18.00 -21.09
CA ILE A 189 -0.62 -18.57 -20.14
C ILE A 189 -2.03 -18.29 -20.65
N SER A 190 -2.90 -19.30 -20.53
CA SER A 190 -4.32 -19.16 -20.82
C SER A 190 -4.98 -18.24 -19.79
N SER A 191 -5.94 -17.41 -20.24
CA SER A 191 -6.69 -16.51 -19.35
C SER A 191 -7.37 -17.25 -18.19
N GLU A 192 -7.75 -18.52 -18.40
CA GLU A 192 -8.33 -19.37 -17.36
C GLU A 192 -7.32 -19.74 -16.26
N ALA A 193 -6.10 -20.13 -16.62
CA ALA A 193 -5.06 -20.42 -15.64
C ALA A 193 -4.68 -19.16 -14.83
N TYR A 194 -4.66 -18.00 -15.48
CA TYR A 194 -4.43 -16.71 -14.83
C TYR A 194 -5.51 -16.39 -13.78
N LYS A 195 -6.79 -16.59 -14.13
CA LYS A 195 -7.92 -16.41 -13.21
C LYS A 195 -7.81 -17.30 -11.97
N TRP A 196 -7.52 -18.59 -12.16
CA TRP A 196 -7.38 -19.53 -11.04
C TRP A 196 -6.19 -19.21 -10.14
N PHE A 197 -5.07 -18.79 -10.73
CA PHE A 197 -3.90 -18.38 -9.96
C PHE A 197 -4.20 -17.14 -9.10
N PHE A 198 -4.86 -16.14 -9.68
CA PHE A 198 -5.27 -14.94 -8.96
C PHE A 198 -6.26 -15.25 -7.83
N LEU A 199 -7.31 -16.02 -8.10
CA LEU A 199 -8.28 -16.43 -7.08
C LEU A 199 -7.62 -17.26 -5.97
N GLY A 200 -6.69 -18.15 -6.33
CA GLY A 200 -5.89 -18.91 -5.38
C GLY A 200 -5.09 -18.00 -4.44
N SER A 201 -4.43 -16.95 -4.97
CA SER A 201 -3.69 -15.98 -4.15
C SER A 201 -4.58 -15.25 -3.14
N ILE A 202 -5.78 -14.82 -3.55
CA ILE A 202 -6.74 -14.15 -2.65
C ILE A 202 -7.27 -15.13 -1.60
N LEU A 203 -7.61 -16.35 -1.99
CA LEU A 203 -8.08 -17.37 -1.04
C LEU A 203 -7.03 -17.68 0.03
N ILE A 204 -5.76 -17.84 -0.38
CA ILE A 204 -4.64 -18.03 0.55
C ILE A 204 -4.51 -16.82 1.49
N CYS A 205 -4.66 -15.61 0.96
CA CYS A 205 -4.62 -14.38 1.76
C CYS A 205 -5.76 -14.33 2.79
N ILE A 206 -7.00 -14.59 2.38
CA ILE A 206 -8.18 -14.64 3.26
C ILE A 206 -7.95 -15.70 4.34
N PHE A 207 -7.53 -16.91 3.96
CA PHE A 207 -7.28 -18.00 4.89
C PHE A 207 -6.20 -17.62 5.92
N ALA A 208 -5.09 -17.03 5.48
CA ALA A 208 -4.03 -16.60 6.38
C ALA A 208 -4.51 -15.53 7.38
N ILE A 209 -5.25 -14.51 6.91
CA ILE A 209 -5.77 -13.45 7.79
C ILE A 209 -6.76 -14.02 8.80
N TRP A 210 -7.65 -14.93 8.38
CA TRP A 210 -8.57 -15.62 9.28
C TRP A 210 -7.86 -16.51 10.30
N PHE A 211 -6.84 -17.25 9.87
CA PHE A 211 -6.02 -18.05 10.76
C PHE A 211 -5.37 -17.19 11.85
N PHE A 212 -4.73 -16.07 11.48
CA PHE A 212 -4.16 -15.14 12.46
C PHE A 212 -5.21 -14.53 13.39
N TYR A 213 -6.37 -14.14 12.83
CA TYR A 213 -7.46 -13.59 13.61
C TYR A 213 -7.96 -14.59 14.67
N LEU A 214 -8.24 -15.83 14.28
CA LEU A 214 -8.71 -16.88 15.18
C LEU A 214 -7.68 -17.25 16.24
N VAL A 215 -6.42 -17.44 15.86
CA VAL A 215 -5.33 -17.76 16.81
C VAL A 215 -5.19 -16.68 17.88
N LEU A 216 -5.21 -15.40 17.49
CA LEU A 216 -5.10 -14.30 18.45
C LEU A 216 -6.36 -14.11 19.29
N LEU A 217 -7.54 -14.43 18.74
CA LEU A 217 -8.80 -14.38 19.46
C LEU A 217 -8.86 -15.47 20.54
N LEU A 218 -8.48 -16.71 20.19
CA LEU A 218 -8.41 -17.85 21.11
C LEU A 218 -7.39 -17.63 22.22
N LYS A 219 -6.25 -16.98 21.93
CA LYS A 219 -5.25 -16.57 22.93
C LYS A 219 -5.65 -15.35 23.78
N GLY A 220 -6.82 -14.76 23.54
CA GLY A 220 -7.31 -13.61 24.32
C GLY A 220 -6.57 -12.28 24.05
N HIS A 221 -5.74 -12.19 23.00
CA HIS A 221 -4.94 -11.00 22.68
C HIS A 221 -5.74 -9.90 21.97
N ARG A 222 -6.89 -9.49 22.54
CA ARG A 222 -7.81 -8.51 21.92
C ARG A 222 -7.18 -7.13 21.68
N LYS A 223 -6.27 -6.68 22.56
CA LYS A 223 -5.54 -5.41 22.41
C LYS A 223 -4.58 -5.45 21.20
N THR A 224 -3.92 -6.57 20.98
CA THR A 224 -3.06 -6.78 19.81
C THR A 224 -3.87 -6.76 18.53
N LEU A 225 -5.00 -7.47 18.50
CA LEU A 225 -5.92 -7.49 17.35
C LEU A 225 -6.42 -6.10 16.98
N HIS A 226 -6.72 -5.26 17.97
CA HIS A 226 -7.20 -3.91 17.76
C HIS A 226 -6.23 -3.03 16.96
N VAL A 227 -4.93 -3.23 17.15
CA VAL A 227 -3.88 -2.50 16.44
C VAL A 227 -3.49 -3.20 15.14
N LEU A 228 -3.39 -4.53 15.17
CA LEU A 228 -2.93 -5.34 14.04
C LEU A 228 -3.94 -5.36 12.88
N LEU A 229 -5.25 -5.40 13.14
CA LEU A 229 -6.26 -5.49 12.08
C LEU A 229 -6.29 -4.25 11.16
N PRO A 230 -6.26 -3.00 11.67
CA PRO A 230 -6.10 -1.83 10.81
C PRO A 230 -4.82 -1.87 9.98
N ILE A 231 -3.73 -2.40 10.55
CA ILE A 231 -2.46 -2.58 9.86
C ILE A 231 -2.59 -3.56 8.70
N ILE A 232 -3.20 -4.72 8.95
CA ILE A 232 -3.49 -5.72 7.91
C ILE A 232 -4.39 -5.10 6.84
N LEU A 233 -5.42 -4.34 7.20
CA LEU A 233 -6.33 -3.71 6.24
C LEU A 233 -5.59 -2.80 5.26
N PHE A 234 -4.78 -1.86 5.76
CA PHE A 234 -4.07 -0.95 4.86
C PHE A 234 -2.91 -1.64 4.14
N ALA A 235 -2.28 -2.66 4.74
CA ALA A 235 -1.25 -3.45 4.07
C ALA A 235 -1.84 -4.22 2.89
N THR A 236 -2.99 -4.87 3.08
CA THR A 236 -3.75 -5.54 2.00
C THR A 236 -4.14 -4.56 0.89
N ALA A 237 -4.68 -3.39 1.24
CA ALA A 237 -5.01 -2.37 0.24
C ALA A 237 -3.77 -1.87 -0.52
N ALA A 238 -2.65 -1.62 0.18
CA ALA A 238 -1.40 -1.20 -0.45
C ALA A 238 -0.84 -2.28 -1.38
N GLU A 239 -0.82 -3.55 -0.97
CA GLU A 239 -0.24 -4.61 -1.81
C GLU A 239 -1.07 -4.87 -3.06
N TYR A 240 -2.41 -4.92 -2.98
CA TYR A 240 -3.24 -5.21 -4.15
C TYR A 240 -3.49 -3.98 -5.05
N LEU A 241 -3.74 -2.80 -4.48
CA LEU A 241 -4.03 -1.60 -5.30
C LEU A 241 -2.76 -0.94 -5.83
N VAL A 242 -1.69 -0.91 -5.02
CA VAL A 242 -0.48 -0.13 -5.33
C VAL A 242 0.64 -1.04 -5.81
N THR A 243 1.03 -2.03 -5.02
CA THR A 243 2.19 -2.88 -5.38
C THR A 243 1.89 -3.72 -6.62
N ALA A 244 0.78 -4.45 -6.62
CA ALA A 244 0.43 -5.31 -7.75
C ALA A 244 0.20 -4.48 -9.01
N SER A 245 -0.59 -3.41 -8.93
CA SER A 245 -1.02 -2.65 -10.13
C SER A 245 -0.02 -1.59 -10.58
N ILE A 246 0.54 -0.78 -9.68
CA ILE A 246 1.36 0.39 -10.06
C ILE A 246 2.85 0.04 -10.04
N SER A 247 3.33 -0.67 -9.01
CA SER A 247 4.76 -1.04 -8.94
C SER A 247 5.16 -2.00 -10.06
N ALA A 248 4.26 -2.89 -10.51
CA ALA A 248 4.53 -3.78 -11.65
C ALA A 248 4.85 -3.01 -12.94
N TRP A 249 4.27 -1.82 -13.14
CA TRP A 249 4.59 -0.95 -14.26
C TRP A 249 6.01 -0.38 -14.16
N GLY A 250 6.42 0.08 -12.96
CA GLY A 250 7.80 0.52 -12.72
C GLY A 250 8.82 -0.61 -12.87
N ASP A 251 8.50 -1.81 -12.40
CA ASP A 251 9.37 -2.99 -12.51
C ASP A 251 9.57 -3.41 -13.97
N ALA A 252 8.49 -3.43 -14.77
CA ALA A 252 8.56 -3.76 -16.19
C ALA A 252 9.40 -2.73 -16.98
N GLY A 253 9.24 -1.43 -16.65
CA GLY A 253 10.06 -0.36 -17.23
C GLY A 253 11.53 -0.44 -16.82
N PHE A 254 11.81 -0.80 -15.56
CA PHE A 254 13.17 -0.97 -15.06
C PHE A 254 13.90 -2.15 -15.74
N LEU A 255 13.20 -3.26 -15.98
CA LEU A 255 13.78 -4.46 -16.59
C LEU A 255 13.80 -4.43 -18.13
N GLY A 256 13.20 -3.41 -18.76
CA GLY A 256 13.16 -3.26 -20.21
C GLY A 256 12.40 -4.37 -20.95
N ILE A 257 11.45 -5.03 -20.27
CA ILE A 257 10.68 -6.14 -20.86
C ILE A 257 9.45 -5.57 -21.55
N GLU A 258 9.45 -5.53 -22.88
CA GLU A 258 8.27 -5.16 -23.68
C GLU A 258 7.11 -6.13 -23.39
N GLY A 259 5.95 -5.59 -23.01
CA GLY A 259 4.80 -6.40 -22.59
C GLY A 259 4.94 -7.09 -21.22
N GLY A 260 6.04 -6.87 -20.49
CA GLY A 260 6.33 -7.54 -19.21
C GLY A 260 5.46 -7.10 -18.03
N TYR A 261 4.59 -6.10 -18.20
CA TYR A 261 3.72 -5.59 -17.13
C TYR A 261 2.85 -6.69 -16.54
N VAL A 262 2.18 -7.49 -17.38
CA VAL A 262 1.24 -8.52 -16.87
C VAL A 262 1.98 -9.64 -16.13
N ALA A 263 3.19 -9.98 -16.58
CA ALA A 263 4.05 -10.94 -15.90
C ALA A 263 4.48 -10.43 -14.51
N MET A 264 4.91 -9.17 -14.43
CA MET A 264 5.24 -8.53 -13.17
C MET A 264 4.01 -8.45 -12.26
N PHE A 265 2.85 -8.12 -12.81
CA PHE A 265 1.58 -8.09 -12.11
C PHE A 265 1.25 -9.46 -11.49
N ILE A 266 1.34 -10.54 -12.26
CA ILE A 266 1.15 -11.92 -11.79
C ILE A 266 2.14 -12.26 -10.68
N GLY A 267 3.42 -11.96 -10.89
CA GLY A 267 4.47 -12.21 -9.89
C GLY A 267 4.21 -11.47 -8.58
N ARG A 268 3.74 -10.23 -8.65
CA ARG A 268 3.39 -9.43 -7.47
C ARG A 268 2.15 -9.97 -6.75
N LEU A 269 1.13 -10.42 -7.48
CA LEU A 269 -0.05 -11.07 -6.90
C LEU A 269 0.29 -12.37 -6.19
N ALA A 270 1.14 -13.21 -6.79
CA ALA A 270 1.63 -14.44 -6.19
C ALA A 270 2.27 -14.19 -4.81
N GLN A 271 3.07 -13.12 -4.73
CA GLN A 271 3.81 -12.74 -3.54
C GLN A 271 2.96 -11.96 -2.52
N ALA A 272 1.77 -11.47 -2.91
CA ALA A 272 0.96 -10.59 -2.07
C ALA A 272 0.58 -11.21 -0.72
N PRO A 273 0.12 -12.48 -0.61
CA PRO A 273 -0.25 -13.06 0.69
C PRO A 273 0.93 -13.06 1.67
N PHE A 274 2.12 -13.44 1.20
CA PHE A 274 3.33 -13.47 2.02
C PHE A 274 3.76 -12.05 2.42
N LYS A 275 3.77 -11.12 1.46
CA LYS A 275 4.13 -9.71 1.72
C LYS A 275 3.18 -9.04 2.69
N ILE A 276 1.88 -9.32 2.64
CA ILE A 276 0.90 -8.77 3.59
C ILE A 276 1.22 -9.21 5.01
N ILE A 277 1.52 -10.49 5.22
CA ILE A 277 1.88 -11.03 6.54
C ILE A 277 3.18 -10.38 7.05
N TYR A 278 4.22 -10.38 6.21
CA TYR A 278 5.52 -9.81 6.55
C TYR A 278 5.41 -8.31 6.87
N ASN A 279 4.80 -7.53 5.97
CA ASN A 279 4.62 -6.09 6.15
C ASN A 279 3.79 -5.80 7.39
N SER A 280 2.69 -6.53 7.62
CA SER A 280 1.86 -6.33 8.80
C SER A 280 2.61 -6.61 10.10
N ALA A 281 3.47 -7.64 10.12
CA ALA A 281 4.30 -7.95 11.27
C ALA A 281 5.30 -6.82 11.56
N VAL A 282 6.07 -6.40 10.54
CA VAL A 282 7.06 -5.32 10.69
C VAL A 282 6.38 -4.03 11.13
N LEU A 283 5.30 -3.64 10.47
CA LEU A 283 4.54 -2.43 10.79
C LEU A 283 3.98 -2.47 12.22
N TYR A 284 3.46 -3.61 12.67
CA TYR A 284 2.95 -3.78 14.03
C TYR A 284 4.04 -3.62 15.08
N PHE A 285 5.19 -4.28 14.90
CA PHE A 285 6.29 -4.17 15.86
C PHE A 285 6.84 -2.75 15.92
N THR A 286 7.06 -2.12 14.77
CA THR A 286 7.57 -0.75 14.74
C THR A 286 6.56 0.22 15.34
N TYR A 287 5.26 0.09 15.01
CA TYR A 287 4.23 0.93 15.62
C TYR A 287 4.17 0.76 17.15
N ARG A 288 4.29 -0.46 17.66
CA ARG A 288 4.28 -0.72 19.11
C ARG A 288 5.44 -0.03 19.83
N VAL A 289 6.61 0.03 19.22
CA VAL A 289 7.81 0.68 19.76
C VAL A 289 7.70 2.21 19.66
N VAL A 290 7.21 2.70 18.53
CA VAL A 290 7.20 4.12 18.19
C VAL A 290 6.03 4.89 18.80
N ALA A 291 4.82 4.32 18.78
CA ALA A 291 3.61 5.02 19.18
C ALA A 291 3.66 5.59 20.62
N PRO A 292 4.25 4.92 21.63
CA PRO A 292 4.39 5.47 22.99
C PRO A 292 5.30 6.71 23.08
N LEU A 293 6.27 6.84 22.16
CA LEU A 293 7.21 7.96 22.15
C LEU A 293 6.56 9.26 21.67
N ILE A 294 5.46 9.15 20.93
CA ILE A 294 4.76 10.28 20.32
C ILE A 294 3.59 10.67 21.22
N LYS A 295 3.83 11.63 22.10
CA LYS A 295 2.76 12.28 22.85
C LYS A 295 1.99 13.19 21.91
N ARG A 296 0.91 12.70 21.31
CA ARG A 296 -0.05 13.57 20.60
C ARG A 296 -0.69 14.52 21.61
N ASP A 297 -0.49 15.82 21.41
CA ASP A 297 -1.30 16.82 22.09
C ASP A 297 -2.73 16.67 21.52
N ARG A 298 -3.66 16.19 22.35
CA ARG A 298 -5.08 16.11 21.99
C ARG A 298 -5.71 17.48 22.11
#